data_AF-A0A1F2RX95-F1
#
_entry.id   AF-A0A1F2RX95-F1
#
_cell.length_a   1.000
_cell.length_b   1.000
_cell.length_c   1.000
_cell.angle_alpha   90.00
_cell.angle_beta   90.00
_cell.angle_gamma   90.00
#
_symmetry.space_group_name_H-M   'P 1'
#
loop_
_entity.id
_entity.type
_entity.pdbx_description
1 polymer ?
#
loop_
_entity_poly.entity_id
_entity_poly.type
_entity_poly.pdbx_seq_one_letter_code
_entity_poly.pdbx_strand_id
1 'polypeptide(L)'
;MSSPVELYLVRHAIAAERGDEWPDDDQRPLTARGIARFREAVDGLRALGVDVDEIFTSPLVRAHQTAEVLAAGLPGRPAIRVLDALAPGRAPVSVLPQLSRAAPRRRIALVGHAPGLGELAAHLIGAGRALPFKKGGVCRVDVESLTPGRPGALIWFVPPRLLRRLAT
;
A
#
# COMPACT_ATOMS: atom_id res chain seq x y z
N MET A 1 9.73 -16.37 20.46
CA MET A 1 9.64 -14.99 19.95
C MET A 1 8.36 -14.88 19.12
N SER A 2 7.56 -13.83 19.28
CA SER A 2 6.35 -13.63 18.45
C SER A 2 6.76 -13.40 17.00
N SER A 3 6.02 -13.94 16.03
CA SER A 3 6.26 -13.64 14.61
C SER A 3 5.99 -12.16 14.33
N PRO A 4 6.74 -11.53 13.41
CA PRO A 4 6.57 -10.13 13.07
C PRO A 4 5.22 -9.84 12.40
N VAL A 5 4.85 -8.57 12.39
CA VAL A 5 3.80 -8.02 11.53
C VAL A 5 4.44 -7.60 10.20
N GLU A 6 3.94 -8.15 9.10
CA GLU A 6 4.35 -7.84 7.74
C GLU A 6 3.47 -6.73 7.18
N LEU A 7 4.06 -5.57 6.92
CA LEU A 7 3.39 -4.41 6.36
C LEU A 7 3.73 -4.27 4.87
N TYR A 8 2.72 -4.40 4.02
CA TYR A 8 2.83 -4.19 2.58
C TYR A 8 2.34 -2.78 2.25
N LEU A 9 3.26 -1.84 2.02
CA LEU A 9 2.92 -0.47 1.65
C LEU A 9 2.77 -0.38 0.14
N VAL A 10 1.60 0.05 -0.34
CA VAL A 10 1.22 0.09 -1.76
C VAL A 10 0.81 1.51 -2.13
N ARG A 11 1.52 2.14 -3.07
CA ARG A 11 1.04 3.41 -3.64
C ARG A 11 -0.04 3.12 -4.67
N HIS A 12 -1.11 3.90 -4.66
CA HIS A 12 -2.18 3.81 -5.66
C HIS A 12 -1.63 3.73 -7.10
N ALA A 13 -2.35 3.03 -7.98
CA ALA A 13 -1.98 2.86 -9.38
C ALA A 13 -2.24 4.13 -10.22
N ILE A 14 -2.11 4.02 -11.55
CA ILE A 14 -2.22 5.18 -12.46
C ILE A 14 -3.68 5.67 -12.51
N ALA A 15 -3.94 6.78 -11.85
CA ALA A 15 -5.20 7.51 -11.88
C ALA A 15 -5.32 8.46 -13.09
N ALA A 16 -6.55 8.80 -13.48
CA ALA A 16 -6.87 9.84 -14.46
C ALA A 16 -6.16 11.15 -14.08
N GLU A 17 -5.81 11.99 -15.05
CA GLU A 17 -5.17 13.28 -14.76
C GLU A 17 -6.14 14.27 -14.12
N ARG A 18 -5.61 15.33 -13.51
CA ARG A 18 -6.44 16.45 -13.04
C ARG A 18 -6.93 17.24 -14.24
N GLY A 19 -8.16 17.73 -14.20
CA GLY A 19 -8.74 18.56 -15.25
C GLY A 19 -10.24 18.68 -15.10
N ASP A 20 -10.89 19.26 -16.10
CA ASP A 20 -12.34 19.56 -16.07
C ASP A 20 -13.22 18.32 -15.88
N GLU A 21 -12.76 17.15 -16.34
CA GLU A 21 -13.43 15.86 -16.11
C GLU A 21 -13.37 15.41 -14.64
N TRP A 22 -12.32 15.82 -13.92
CA TRP A 22 -12.09 15.46 -12.52
C TRP A 22 -11.65 16.68 -11.69
N PRO A 23 -12.57 17.64 -11.45
CA PRO A 23 -12.27 18.84 -10.69
C PRO A 23 -11.98 18.52 -9.22
N ASP A 24 -12.65 17.50 -8.68
CA ASP A 24 -12.41 16.96 -7.35
C ASP A 24 -11.29 15.90 -7.39
N ASP A 25 -10.11 16.22 -6.86
CA ASP A 25 -8.97 15.29 -6.88
C ASP A 25 -9.27 13.94 -6.26
N ASP A 26 -10.12 13.93 -5.23
CA ASP A 26 -10.44 12.75 -4.43
C ASP A 26 -11.31 11.75 -5.19
N GLN A 27 -12.04 12.21 -6.21
CA GLN A 27 -12.93 11.40 -7.04
C GLN A 27 -12.23 10.77 -8.25
N ARG A 28 -11.00 11.20 -8.56
CA ARG A 28 -10.23 10.70 -9.72
C ARG A 28 -10.08 9.17 -9.69
N PRO A 29 -10.62 8.44 -10.68
CA PRO A 29 -10.49 7.00 -10.74
C PRO A 29 -9.14 6.56 -11.30
N LEU A 30 -8.85 5.27 -11.17
CA LEU A 30 -7.83 4.61 -11.97
C LEU A 30 -8.18 4.67 -13.45
N THR A 31 -7.18 4.94 -14.28
CA THR A 31 -7.31 4.75 -15.73
C THR A 31 -7.43 3.26 -16.07
N ALA A 32 -8.06 2.91 -17.20
CA ALA A 32 -8.08 1.54 -17.72
C ALA A 32 -6.66 0.95 -17.84
N ARG A 33 -5.71 1.75 -18.35
CA ARG A 33 -4.29 1.40 -18.41
C ARG A 33 -3.67 1.18 -17.03
N GLY A 34 -4.07 1.98 -16.05
CA GLY A 34 -3.63 1.85 -14.65
C GLY A 34 -4.10 0.56 -14.01
N ILE A 35 -5.36 0.20 -14.22
CA ILE A 35 -5.95 -1.08 -13.76
C ILE A 35 -5.21 -2.26 -14.41
N ALA A 36 -5.09 -2.26 -15.74
CA ALA A 36 -4.41 -3.35 -16.47
C ALA A 36 -2.96 -3.55 -15.99
N ARG A 37 -2.18 -2.48 -15.89
CA ARG A 37 -0.79 -2.54 -15.41
C ARG A 37 -0.68 -2.94 -13.95
N PHE A 38 -1.65 -2.59 -13.12
CA PHE A 38 -1.61 -2.98 -11.72
C PHE A 38 -1.99 -4.45 -11.55
N ARG A 39 -2.89 -5.00 -12.37
CA ARG A 39 -3.14 -6.46 -12.42
C ARG A 39 -1.87 -7.25 -12.71
N GLU A 40 -1.12 -6.87 -13.76
CA GLU A 40 0.19 -7.48 -14.06
C GLU A 40 1.19 -7.35 -12.88
N ALA A 41 1.11 -6.25 -12.10
CA ALA A 41 1.96 -6.08 -10.93
C ALA A 41 1.53 -7.01 -9.77
N VAL A 42 0.22 -7.22 -9.62
CA VAL A 42 -0.35 -8.18 -8.64
C VAL A 42 0.04 -9.61 -9.01
N ASP A 43 0.08 -9.96 -10.29
CA ASP A 43 0.60 -11.26 -10.74
C ASP A 43 2.06 -11.46 -10.31
N GLY A 44 2.88 -10.41 -10.43
CA GLY A 44 4.24 -10.41 -9.90
C GLY A 44 4.33 -10.54 -8.38
N LEU A 45 3.39 -9.94 -7.63
CA LEU A 45 3.30 -10.13 -6.18
C LEU A 45 2.93 -11.59 -5.84
N ARG A 46 2.03 -12.22 -6.60
CA ARG A 46 1.71 -13.65 -6.43
C ARG A 46 2.93 -14.53 -6.69
N ALA A 47 3.70 -14.24 -7.74
CA ALA A 47 4.94 -14.98 -8.04
C ALA A 47 6.00 -14.84 -6.93
N LEU A 48 6.01 -13.70 -6.22
CA LEU A 48 6.82 -13.50 -5.01
C LEU A 48 6.27 -14.21 -3.76
N GLY A 49 5.14 -14.91 -3.86
CA GLY A 49 4.51 -15.59 -2.72
C GLY A 49 3.84 -14.63 -1.73
N VAL A 50 3.46 -13.43 -2.18
CA VAL A 50 2.78 -12.46 -1.31
C VAL A 50 1.40 -12.98 -0.92
N ASP A 51 1.15 -12.98 0.39
CA ASP A 51 -0.12 -13.33 1.01
C ASP A 51 -0.48 -12.25 2.04
N VAL A 52 -1.72 -11.77 2.00
CA VAL A 52 -2.20 -10.63 2.79
C VAL A 52 -3.51 -11.03 3.43
N ASP A 53 -3.63 -10.80 4.73
CA ASP A 53 -4.83 -11.16 5.48
C ASP A 53 -5.91 -10.07 5.43
N GLU A 54 -5.50 -8.81 5.26
CA GLU A 54 -6.37 -7.64 5.27
C GLU A 54 -5.74 -6.45 4.53
N ILE A 55 -6.58 -5.68 3.83
CA ILE A 55 -6.16 -4.48 3.12
C ILE A 55 -6.83 -3.26 3.76
N PHE A 56 -6.03 -2.28 4.19
CA PHE A 56 -6.49 -0.95 4.52
C PHE A 56 -6.19 0.02 3.39
N THR A 57 -7.14 0.88 3.07
CA THR A 57 -7.00 1.83 1.97
C THR A 57 -7.44 3.24 2.37
N SER A 58 -6.81 4.23 1.74
CA SER A 58 -7.29 5.62 1.78
C SER A 58 -8.72 5.72 1.22
N PRO A 59 -9.55 6.66 1.72
CA PRO A 59 -10.91 6.87 1.20
C PRO A 59 -10.96 7.36 -0.25
N LEU A 60 -9.85 7.88 -0.81
CA LEU A 60 -9.84 8.42 -2.18
C LEU A 60 -10.02 7.30 -3.22
N VAL A 61 -10.83 7.58 -4.25
CA VAL A 61 -11.31 6.59 -5.24
C VAL A 61 -10.16 5.79 -5.86
N ARG A 62 -9.10 6.45 -6.33
CA ARG A 62 -7.91 5.78 -6.90
C ARG A 62 -7.23 4.78 -5.97
N ALA A 63 -7.20 5.05 -4.66
CA ALA A 63 -6.58 4.15 -3.69
C ALA A 63 -7.51 2.98 -3.40
N HIS A 64 -8.81 3.25 -3.24
CA HIS A 64 -9.82 2.20 -3.08
C HIS A 64 -9.83 1.22 -4.26
N GLN A 65 -9.89 1.73 -5.49
CA GLN A 65 -9.83 0.90 -6.70
C GLN A 65 -8.50 0.13 -6.84
N THR A 66 -7.39 0.69 -6.35
CA THR A 66 -6.12 -0.06 -6.28
C THR A 66 -6.23 -1.23 -5.30
N ALA A 67 -6.86 -1.01 -4.14
CA ALA A 67 -7.11 -2.06 -3.16
C ALA A 67 -8.05 -3.16 -3.70
N GLU A 68 -9.07 -2.80 -4.47
CA GLU A 68 -9.97 -3.77 -5.13
C GLU A 68 -9.21 -4.66 -6.11
N VAL A 69 -8.35 -4.07 -6.95
CA VAL A 69 -7.52 -4.84 -7.89
C VAL A 69 -6.53 -5.75 -7.14
N LEU A 70 -5.95 -5.26 -6.04
CA LEU A 70 -5.05 -6.05 -5.18
C LEU A 70 -5.79 -7.25 -4.55
N ALA A 71 -6.93 -7.00 -3.91
CA ALA A 71 -7.73 -8.05 -3.27
C ALA A 71 -8.18 -9.11 -4.28
N ALA A 72 -8.59 -8.70 -5.48
CA ALA A 72 -9.06 -9.62 -6.51
C ALA A 72 -7.96 -10.56 -7.03
N GLY A 73 -6.70 -10.10 -7.03
CA GLY A 73 -5.57 -10.91 -7.52
C GLY A 73 -4.86 -11.72 -6.45
N LEU A 74 -4.94 -11.35 -5.17
CA LEU A 74 -4.28 -12.10 -4.09
C LEU A 74 -5.07 -13.35 -3.66
N PRO A 75 -4.36 -14.39 -3.14
CA PRO A 75 -5.01 -15.53 -2.49
C PRO A 75 -5.96 -15.08 -1.38
N GLY A 76 -7.05 -15.83 -1.16
CA GLY A 76 -7.99 -15.56 -0.06
C GLY A 76 -8.87 -14.31 -0.22
N ARG A 77 -8.63 -13.45 -1.22
CA ARG A 77 -9.43 -12.23 -1.49
C ARG A 77 -9.62 -11.39 -0.22
N PRO A 78 -8.53 -10.85 0.37
CA PRO A 78 -8.58 -10.19 1.66
C PRO A 78 -9.60 -9.06 1.72
N ALA A 79 -10.23 -8.91 2.88
CA ALA A 79 -11.20 -7.86 3.10
C ALA A 79 -10.55 -6.47 2.99
N ILE A 80 -11.30 -5.52 2.44
CA ILE A 80 -10.87 -4.13 2.29
C ILE A 80 -11.57 -3.29 3.36
N ARG A 81 -10.79 -2.49 4.09
CA ARG A 81 -11.31 -1.50 5.04
C ARG A 81 -10.76 -0.12 4.73
N VAL A 82 -11.61 0.89 4.86
CA VAL A 82 -11.18 2.28 4.75
C VAL A 82 -10.47 2.70 6.03
N LEU A 83 -9.35 3.39 5.88
CA LEU A 83 -8.61 3.99 6.99
C LEU A 83 -8.24 5.43 6.64
N ASP A 84 -8.95 6.39 7.24
CA ASP A 84 -8.80 7.81 6.93
C ASP A 84 -7.38 8.35 7.15
N ALA A 85 -6.60 7.75 8.05
CA ALA A 85 -5.19 8.12 8.26
C ALA A 85 -4.30 7.89 7.02
N LEU A 86 -4.76 7.11 6.03
CA LEU A 86 -4.06 6.93 4.75
C LEU A 86 -4.37 8.03 3.73
N ALA A 87 -5.29 8.96 4.02
CA ALA A 87 -5.59 10.09 3.14
C ALA A 87 -4.42 11.07 3.02
N PRO A 88 -4.27 11.78 1.88
CA PRO A 88 -3.29 12.85 1.74
C PRO A 88 -3.44 13.92 2.84
N GLY A 89 -2.33 14.53 3.27
CA GLY A 89 -2.33 15.58 4.29
C GLY A 89 -2.45 15.10 5.73
N ARG A 90 -2.69 13.81 5.97
CA ARG A 90 -2.62 13.21 7.32
C ARG A 90 -1.17 12.93 7.71
N ALA A 91 -0.89 13.01 9.01
CA ALA A 91 0.42 12.64 9.54
C ALA A 91 0.68 11.14 9.29
N PRO A 92 1.74 10.74 8.56
CA PRO A 92 1.95 9.35 8.14
C PRO A 92 1.94 8.34 9.28
N VAL A 93 2.57 8.70 10.40
CA VAL A 93 2.68 7.85 11.60
C VAL A 93 1.35 7.63 12.32
N SER A 94 0.32 8.45 12.04
CA SER A 94 -1.02 8.30 12.63
C SER A 94 -1.74 7.02 12.21
N VAL A 95 -1.28 6.36 11.14
CA VAL A 95 -1.78 5.05 10.68
C VAL A 95 -1.54 3.96 11.74
N LEU A 96 -0.38 3.97 12.40
CA LEU A 96 0.05 2.90 13.31
C LEU A 96 -0.89 2.66 14.52
N PRO A 97 -1.28 3.68 15.30
CA PRO A 97 -2.19 3.48 16.43
C PRO A 97 -3.62 3.11 16.00
N GLN A 98 -4.04 3.46 14.79
CA GLN A 98 -5.35 3.04 14.28
C GLN A 98 -5.29 1.59 13.79
N LEU A 99 -4.19 1.22 13.13
CA LEU A 99 -3.98 -0.14 12.66
C LEU A 99 -3.86 -1.13 13.83
N SER A 100 -3.16 -0.76 14.92
CA SER A 100 -3.02 -1.62 16.10
C SER A 100 -4.36 -1.96 16.77
N ARG A 101 -5.37 -1.09 16.64
CA ARG A 101 -6.73 -1.32 17.15
C ARG A 101 -7.58 -2.14 16.19
N ALA A 102 -7.35 -1.98 14.90
CA ALA A 102 -8.20 -2.54 13.85
C ALA A 102 -7.75 -3.94 13.40
N ALA A 103 -6.46 -4.25 13.48
CA ALA A 103 -5.89 -5.45 12.87
C ALA A 103 -5.33 -6.42 13.92
N PRO A 104 -6.02 -7.53 14.22
CA PRO A 104 -5.46 -8.63 15.02
C PRO A 104 -4.51 -9.54 14.21
N ARG A 105 -4.36 -9.26 12.91
CA ARG A 105 -3.67 -10.11 11.92
C ARG A 105 -2.26 -9.64 11.62
N ARG A 106 -1.46 -10.51 11.01
CA ARG A 106 -0.02 -10.30 10.88
C ARG A 106 0.40 -9.81 9.51
N ARG A 107 -0.37 -9.99 8.44
CA ARG A 107 0.02 -9.60 7.07
C ARG A 107 -0.97 -8.59 6.52
N ILE A 108 -0.56 -7.33 6.46
CA ILE A 108 -1.46 -6.20 6.25
C ILE A 108 -0.98 -5.38 5.07
N ALA A 109 -1.85 -5.10 4.12
CA ALA A 109 -1.56 -4.13 3.06
C ALA A 109 -2.13 -2.74 3.39
N LEU A 110 -1.35 -1.70 3.14
CA LEU A 110 -1.70 -0.30 3.29
C LEU A 110 -1.65 0.40 1.93
N VAL A 111 -2.80 0.76 1.39
CA VAL A 111 -2.93 1.39 0.06
C VAL A 111 -3.13 2.90 0.21
N GLY A 112 -2.18 3.68 -0.27
CA GLY A 112 -2.16 5.14 -0.04
C GLY A 112 -1.43 5.95 -1.11
N HIS A 113 -0.89 7.11 -0.70
CA HIS A 113 -0.40 8.16 -1.60
C HIS A 113 1.02 8.59 -1.25
N ALA A 114 1.71 9.21 -2.22
CA ALA A 114 2.94 9.94 -1.94
C ALA A 114 2.62 11.40 -1.53
N PRO A 115 3.45 12.03 -0.68
CA PRO A 115 4.67 11.49 -0.08
C PRO A 115 4.43 10.62 1.17
N GLY A 116 3.24 10.69 1.77
CA GLY A 116 2.98 10.11 3.10
C GLY A 116 3.30 8.62 3.23
N LEU A 117 3.05 7.79 2.21
CA LEU A 117 3.42 6.38 2.24
C LEU A 117 4.95 6.15 2.31
N GLY A 118 5.72 7.01 1.61
CA GLY A 118 7.18 6.98 1.63
C GLY A 118 7.74 7.46 2.97
N GLU A 119 7.09 8.45 3.58
CA GLU A 119 7.42 8.94 4.92
C GLU A 119 7.11 7.91 5.99
N LEU A 120 5.97 7.21 5.90
CA LEU A 120 5.63 6.09 6.77
C LEU A 120 6.67 4.97 6.66
N ALA A 121 7.02 4.56 5.42
CA ALA A 121 8.05 3.53 5.22
C ALA A 121 9.39 3.94 5.85
N ALA A 122 9.80 5.20 5.67
CA ALA A 122 11.04 5.73 6.23
C ALA A 122 11.02 5.72 7.75
N HIS A 123 9.92 6.15 8.37
CA HIS A 123 9.73 6.10 9.81
C HIS A 123 9.83 4.67 10.34
N LEU A 124 9.13 3.72 9.70
CA LEU A 124 9.10 2.32 10.11
C LEU A 124 10.50 1.68 10.12
N ILE A 125 11.40 2.08 9.21
CA ILE A 125 12.75 1.50 9.09
C ILE A 125 13.85 2.39 9.69
N GLY A 126 13.48 3.50 10.35
CA GLY A 126 14.44 4.44 10.94
C GLY A 126 15.27 5.22 9.91
N ALA A 127 14.79 5.36 8.67
CA ALA A 127 15.46 6.13 7.63
C ALA A 127 15.16 7.63 7.76
N GLY A 128 16.17 8.48 7.52
CA GLY A 128 16.03 9.94 7.58
C GLY A 128 15.36 10.59 6.35
N ARG A 129 14.96 9.80 5.34
CA ARG A 129 14.33 10.32 4.11
C ARG A 129 13.22 9.40 3.59
N ALA A 130 12.17 10.01 3.05
CA ALA A 130 11.04 9.28 2.48
C ALA A 130 11.46 8.38 1.30
N LEU A 131 10.86 7.19 1.23
CA LEU A 131 11.07 6.28 0.10
C LEU A 131 10.32 6.76 -1.16
N PRO A 132 10.95 6.74 -2.35
CA PRO A 132 10.38 7.32 -3.57
C PRO A 132 9.39 6.40 -4.29
N PHE A 133 8.23 6.11 -3.68
CA PHE A 133 7.19 5.25 -4.28
C PHE A 133 6.72 5.76 -5.65
N LYS A 134 6.78 4.91 -6.68
CA LYS A 134 6.07 5.13 -7.96
C LYS A 134 4.61 4.66 -7.85
N LYS A 135 3.70 5.19 -8.67
CA LYS A 135 2.29 4.74 -8.70
C LYS A 135 2.25 3.23 -8.97
N GLY A 136 1.61 2.44 -8.10
CA GLY A 136 1.60 0.97 -8.13
C GLY A 136 2.87 0.28 -7.62
N GLY A 137 3.81 1.01 -7.03
CA GLY A 137 4.98 0.44 -6.36
C GLY A 137 4.63 -0.12 -4.98
N VAL A 138 5.34 -1.18 -4.57
CA VAL A 138 5.06 -1.90 -3.32
C VAL A 138 6.36 -2.10 -2.54
N CYS A 139 6.23 -2.04 -1.22
CA CYS A 139 7.30 -2.28 -0.25
C CYS A 139 6.78 -3.24 0.82
N ARG A 140 7.64 -4.13 1.32
CA ARG A 140 7.38 -4.92 2.53
C ARG A 140 8.33 -4.49 3.64
N VAL A 141 7.75 -4.14 4.78
CA VAL A 141 8.47 -3.86 6.03
C VAL A 141 7.94 -4.81 7.10
N ASP A 142 8.85 -5.50 7.79
CA ASP A 142 8.50 -6.36 8.91
C ASP A 142 8.79 -5.62 10.23
N VAL A 143 7.79 -5.56 11.11
CA VAL A 143 7.88 -4.87 12.41
C VAL A 143 7.51 -5.83 13.55
N GLU A 144 8.17 -5.70 14.70
CA GLU A 144 7.83 -6.50 15.89
C GLU A 144 6.47 -6.09 16.49
N SER A 145 6.15 -4.80 16.43
CA SER A 145 4.89 -4.25 16.92
C SER A 145 4.46 -3.04 16.11
N LEU A 146 3.16 -2.74 16.11
CA LEU A 146 2.59 -1.52 15.54
C LEU A 146 2.66 -0.33 16.49
N THR A 147 3.27 -0.49 17.66
CA THR A 147 3.52 0.59 18.61
C THR A 147 4.94 1.15 18.43
N PRO A 148 5.18 2.42 18.79
CA PRO A 148 6.51 3.01 18.74
C PRO A 148 7.54 2.13 19.44
N GLY A 149 8.65 1.85 18.76
CA GLY A 149 9.65 0.91 19.24
C GLY A 149 10.88 0.90 18.35
N ARG A 150 11.53 -0.26 18.24
CA ARG A 150 12.70 -0.43 17.38
C ARG A 150 12.27 -0.31 15.90
N PRO A 151 13.14 0.24 15.03
CA PRO A 151 12.92 0.18 13.59
C PRO A 151 12.68 -1.26 13.10
N GLY A 152 11.73 -1.42 12.18
CA GLY A 152 11.52 -2.66 11.45
C GLY A 152 12.54 -2.90 10.36
N ALA A 153 12.43 -4.05 9.70
CA ALA A 153 13.29 -4.46 8.61
C ALA A 153 12.61 -4.21 7.26
N LEU A 154 13.29 -3.48 6.37
CA LEU A 154 12.90 -3.40 4.96
C LEU A 154 13.24 -4.73 4.28
N ILE A 155 12.24 -5.54 3.96
CA ILE A 155 12.47 -6.84 3.29
C ILE A 155 12.70 -6.62 1.79
N TRP A 156 11.86 -5.80 1.15
CA TRP A 156 12.03 -5.41 -0.25
C TRP A 156 11.25 -4.14 -0.59
N PHE A 157 11.68 -3.43 -1.63
CA PHE A 157 10.99 -2.27 -2.20
C PHE A 157 11.08 -2.31 -3.73
N VAL A 158 9.94 -2.50 -4.39
CA VAL A 158 9.89 -2.86 -5.81
C VAL A 158 9.01 -1.86 -6.59
N PRO A 159 9.55 -1.21 -7.64
CA PRO A 159 8.75 -0.36 -8.52
C PRO A 159 7.82 -1.22 -9.40
N PRO A 160 6.69 -0.65 -9.87
CA PRO A 160 5.67 -1.40 -10.62
C PRO A 160 6.22 -2.05 -11.89
N ARG A 161 7.22 -1.46 -12.54
CA ARG A 161 7.84 -2.04 -13.75
C ARG A 161 8.57 -3.35 -13.45
N LEU A 162 9.19 -3.47 -12.27
CA LEU A 162 9.89 -4.69 -11.89
C LEU A 162 8.89 -5.76 -11.42
N LEU A 163 7.85 -5.39 -10.68
CA LEU A 163 6.76 -6.33 -10.33
C LEU A 163 6.15 -6.99 -11.57
N ARG A 164 5.81 -6.22 -12.61
CA ARG A 164 5.26 -6.79 -13.86
C ARG A 164 6.23 -7.72 -14.60
N ARG A 165 7.54 -7.61 -14.36
CA ARG A 165 8.54 -8.52 -14.94
C ARG A 165 8.68 -9.83 -14.17
N LEU A 166 8.20 -9.87 -12.93
CA LEU A 166 8.20 -11.06 -12.09
C LEU A 166 6.95 -11.93 -12.32
N ALA A 167 5.97 -11.43 -13.05
CA ALA A 167 4.69 -12.11 -13.34
C ALA A 167 4.79 -13.29 -14.33
N THR A 168 5.97 -13.92 -14.45
CA THR A 168 6.25 -15.01 -15.40
C THR A 168 5.34 -16.21 -15.22
#